data_AF-A0A7Y9FR17-F1
#
_entry.id   AF-A0A7Y9FR17-F1
#
_cell.length_a   1.000
_cell.length_b   1.000
_cell.length_c   1.000
_cell.angle_alpha   90.00
_cell.angle_beta   90.00
_cell.angle_gamma   90.00
#
_symmetry.space_group_name_H-M   'P 1'
#
loop_
_entity.id
_entity.type
_entity.pdbx_description
1 polymer ?
#
loop_
_entity_poly.entity_id
_entity_poly.type
_entity_poly.pdbx_seq_one_letter_code
_entity_poly.pdbx_strand_id
1 'polypeptide(L)'
;MQLPMRTIRTMTRLWAALVALGLAIAVLLAAQAAWRAVAAHRVTPPPLPAPAGYEAEDHFPGAALLYAVATVPAAGETAAPAEGVTGTTALPALPVSAAALAAALRDGGSVAAPFSTTAAISLDRARALECLTAAIYYEAASESDAGQSAVAQVILNRARHAAFPATVCGVVYQGSEHAGCQFSFACDGAMARVPTRAAWSRAARHAAMALAGYVYAPVGLATHYHTYAVTPAWNRAMVMTDVVGAHLFHRWKGFWGTRAAFARSYRGGEPVPGPHLRLTAPPVAPPPELIAAAAPLPVAPGTPETPQPAASPTPDMLPPAATVLDKWKDSGKPLF
;
A
#
# COMPACT_ATOMS: atom_id res chain seq x y z
N MET A 1 -58.61 -50.82 38.60
CA MET A 1 -58.04 -49.47 38.80
C MET A 1 -57.39 -49.04 37.49
N GLN A 2 -58.18 -48.49 36.56
CA GLN A 2 -57.70 -48.06 35.23
C GLN A 2 -57.29 -46.59 35.32
N LEU A 3 -55.99 -46.30 35.20
CA LEU A 3 -55.51 -44.93 35.05
C LEU A 3 -56.09 -44.36 33.75
N PRO A 4 -56.72 -43.17 33.77
CA PRO A 4 -57.40 -42.65 32.59
C PRO A 4 -56.36 -42.38 31.49
N MET A 5 -56.63 -42.89 30.28
CA MET A 5 -55.76 -42.75 29.08
C MET A 5 -55.32 -41.31 28.78
N ARG A 6 -56.05 -40.32 29.30
CA ARG A 6 -55.72 -38.90 29.20
C ARG A 6 -54.43 -38.54 29.94
N THR A 7 -54.15 -39.18 31.08
CA THR A 7 -52.95 -38.95 31.91
C THR A 7 -51.69 -39.52 31.27
N ILE A 8 -51.81 -40.66 30.59
CA ILE A 8 -50.69 -41.29 29.87
C ILE A 8 -50.27 -40.41 28.68
N ARG A 9 -51.23 -39.87 27.92
CA ARG A 9 -50.95 -38.94 26.80
C ARG A 9 -50.35 -37.61 27.25
N THR A 10 -50.70 -37.09 28.43
CA THR A 10 -50.06 -35.88 28.97
C THR A 10 -48.65 -36.17 29.44
N MET A 11 -48.40 -37.32 30.07
CA MET A 11 -47.06 -37.72 30.50
C MET A 11 -46.12 -37.95 29.32
N THR A 12 -46.57 -38.59 28.24
CA THR A 12 -45.74 -38.78 27.03
C THR A 12 -45.41 -37.47 26.33
N ARG A 13 -46.35 -36.51 26.28
CA ARG A 13 -46.09 -35.16 25.74
C ARG A 13 -45.10 -34.38 26.59
N LEU A 14 -45.21 -34.45 27.92
CA LEU A 14 -44.25 -33.83 28.84
C LEU A 14 -42.84 -34.44 28.69
N TRP A 15 -42.76 -35.77 28.59
CA TRP A 15 -41.49 -36.45 28.35
C TRP A 15 -40.86 -36.06 27.01
N ALA A 16 -41.65 -36.02 25.93
CA ALA A 16 -41.17 -35.59 24.63
C ALA A 16 -40.67 -34.13 24.65
N ALA A 17 -41.37 -33.24 25.37
CA ALA A 17 -40.95 -31.85 25.52
C ALA A 17 -39.64 -31.71 26.30
N LEU A 18 -39.44 -32.49 27.36
CA LEU A 18 -38.20 -32.51 28.14
C LEU A 18 -37.01 -33.05 27.32
N VAL A 19 -37.23 -34.09 26.52
CA VAL A 19 -36.21 -34.63 25.60
C VAL A 19 -35.85 -33.60 24.53
N ALA A 20 -36.84 -32.94 23.92
CA ALA A 20 -36.61 -31.90 22.93
C ALA A 20 -35.84 -30.70 23.53
N LEU A 21 -36.18 -30.29 24.74
CA LEU A 21 -35.46 -29.24 25.46
C LEU A 21 -34.01 -29.65 25.76
N GLY A 22 -33.79 -30.89 26.21
CA GLY A 22 -32.45 -31.43 26.45
C GLY A 22 -31.59 -31.46 25.19
N LEU A 23 -32.17 -31.86 24.05
CA LEU A 23 -31.49 -31.83 22.75
C LEU A 23 -31.17 -30.40 22.30
N ALA A 24 -32.09 -29.46 22.46
CA ALA A 24 -31.86 -28.05 22.13
C ALA A 24 -30.73 -27.44 22.97
N ILE A 25 -30.69 -27.74 24.28
CA ILE A 25 -29.62 -27.30 25.18
C ILE A 25 -28.28 -27.92 24.75
N ALA A 26 -28.25 -29.22 24.42
CA ALA A 26 -27.03 -29.89 23.96
C ALA A 26 -26.48 -29.27 22.66
N VAL A 27 -27.34 -28.96 21.70
CA VAL A 27 -26.96 -28.26 20.45
C VAL A 27 -26.42 -26.86 20.76
N LEU A 28 -27.06 -26.12 21.65
CA LEU A 28 -26.61 -24.78 22.05
C LEU A 28 -25.23 -24.82 22.73
N LEU A 29 -25.00 -25.80 23.61
CA LEU A 29 -23.71 -26.01 24.27
C LEU A 29 -22.61 -26.40 23.28
N ALA A 30 -22.93 -27.26 22.31
CA ALA A 30 -22.00 -27.63 21.24
C ALA A 30 -21.65 -26.43 20.35
N ALA A 31 -22.64 -25.61 19.97
CA ALA A 31 -22.42 -24.38 19.20
C ALA A 31 -21.57 -23.37 19.98
N GLN A 32 -21.81 -23.22 21.28
CA GLN A 32 -21.03 -22.33 22.15
C GLN A 32 -19.58 -22.84 22.34
N ALA A 33 -19.38 -24.15 22.44
CA ALA A 33 -18.05 -24.75 22.49
C ALA A 33 -17.28 -24.54 21.17
N ALA A 34 -17.94 -24.74 20.03
CA ALA A 34 -17.35 -24.46 18.71
C ALA A 34 -16.98 -22.98 18.54
N TRP A 35 -17.86 -22.06 18.97
CA TRP A 35 -17.56 -20.63 18.95
C TRP A 35 -16.35 -20.28 19.82
N ARG A 36 -16.26 -20.84 21.04
CA ARG A 36 -15.11 -20.63 21.92
C ARG A 36 -13.81 -21.19 21.34
N ALA A 37 -13.86 -22.35 20.69
CA ALA A 37 -12.70 -22.92 20.01
C ALA A 37 -12.21 -22.00 18.86
N VAL A 38 -13.13 -21.49 18.03
CA VAL A 38 -12.81 -20.54 16.95
C VAL A 38 -12.29 -19.20 17.51
N ALA A 39 -12.89 -18.69 18.59
CA ALA A 39 -12.45 -17.46 19.23
C ALA A 39 -11.06 -17.59 19.86
N ALA A 40 -10.76 -18.75 20.46
CA ALA A 40 -9.45 -19.06 21.03
C ALA A 40 -8.36 -19.23 19.96
N HIS A 41 -8.72 -19.61 18.73
CA HIS A 41 -7.80 -19.72 17.60
C HIS A 41 -7.66 -18.43 16.78
N ARG A 42 -8.22 -17.30 17.24
CA ARG A 42 -7.87 -16.01 16.68
C ARG A 42 -6.44 -15.71 17.08
N VAL A 43 -5.51 -16.08 16.19
CA VAL A 43 -4.13 -15.62 16.25
C VAL A 43 -4.18 -14.10 16.23
N THR A 44 -3.99 -13.49 17.39
CA THR A 44 -3.71 -12.06 17.47
C THR A 44 -2.44 -11.85 16.66
N PRO A 45 -2.48 -11.10 15.55
CA PRO A 45 -1.26 -10.84 14.80
C PRO A 45 -0.27 -10.20 15.78
N PRO A 46 1.02 -10.60 15.76
CA PRO A 46 2.03 -9.86 16.49
C PRO A 46 1.96 -8.39 16.04
N PRO A 47 2.38 -7.42 16.88
CA PRO A 47 2.46 -6.04 16.43
C PRO A 47 3.21 -5.96 15.10
N LEU A 48 2.83 -4.98 14.27
CA LEU A 48 3.60 -4.70 13.06
C LEU A 48 5.07 -4.55 13.46
N PRO A 49 6.02 -5.08 12.68
CA PRO A 49 7.42 -4.76 12.91
C PRO A 49 7.52 -3.24 12.99
N ALA A 50 8.32 -2.71 13.91
CA ALA A 50 8.58 -1.28 13.92
C ALA A 50 9.00 -0.88 12.49
N PRO A 51 8.43 0.22 11.95
CA PRO A 51 8.77 0.66 10.61
C PRO A 51 10.29 0.77 10.50
N ALA A 52 10.89 -0.11 9.71
CA ALA A 52 12.33 -0.26 9.62
C ALA A 52 12.77 0.17 8.22
N GLY A 53 13.51 1.27 8.14
CA GLY A 53 13.93 1.87 6.89
C GLY A 53 12.89 2.85 6.33
N TYR A 54 12.47 2.68 5.08
CA TYR A 54 11.71 3.66 4.31
C TYR A 54 10.27 3.95 4.80
N GLU A 55 9.71 3.11 5.69
CA GLU A 55 8.46 3.42 6.41
C GLU A 55 8.69 4.48 7.51
N ALA A 56 9.96 4.73 7.86
CA ALA A 56 10.42 5.76 8.80
C ALA A 56 11.16 6.92 8.10
N GLU A 57 11.70 6.71 6.89
CA GLU A 57 12.44 7.72 6.13
C GLU A 57 11.90 7.87 4.69
N ASP A 58 11.45 9.08 4.36
CA ASP A 58 10.57 9.53 3.28
C ASP A 58 10.99 9.28 1.80
N HIS A 59 11.84 8.32 1.45
CA HIS A 59 12.35 8.19 0.08
C HIS A 59 12.40 6.75 -0.47
N PHE A 60 11.59 6.46 -1.50
CA PHE A 60 11.73 5.29 -2.37
C PHE A 60 12.29 5.72 -3.74
N PRO A 61 13.51 5.32 -4.12
CA PRO A 61 13.98 5.49 -5.49
C PRO A 61 13.31 4.42 -6.36
N GLY A 62 12.20 4.79 -7.00
CA GLY A 62 11.61 4.04 -8.10
C GLY A 62 12.59 3.94 -9.26
N ALA A 63 12.58 2.78 -9.92
CA ALA A 63 13.52 2.35 -10.94
C ALA A 63 13.48 3.22 -12.21
N ALA A 64 14.16 4.36 -12.20
CA ALA A 64 14.40 5.15 -13.41
C ALA A 64 15.90 5.42 -13.60
N LEU A 65 16.78 4.40 -13.55
CA LEU A 65 17.98 4.33 -14.39
C LEU A 65 18.80 3.02 -14.20
N LEU A 66 19.29 2.50 -15.34
CA LEU A 66 20.46 1.62 -15.56
C LEU A 66 20.23 0.11 -15.69
N TYR A 67 20.82 -0.44 -16.77
CA TYR A 67 20.88 -1.83 -17.27
C TYR A 67 22.05 -2.65 -16.64
N ALA A 68 21.90 -3.97 -16.51
CA ALA A 68 22.79 -5.02 -17.08
C ALA A 68 22.47 -6.44 -16.56
N VAL A 69 22.71 -7.42 -17.43
CA VAL A 69 22.33 -8.84 -17.41
C VAL A 69 23.22 -9.70 -16.51
N ALA A 70 22.67 -10.68 -15.79
CA ALA A 70 23.39 -11.93 -15.47
C ALA A 70 22.43 -13.09 -15.14
N THR A 71 22.60 -14.21 -15.83
CA THR A 71 21.93 -15.50 -15.63
C THR A 71 22.66 -16.35 -14.57
N VAL A 72 21.94 -17.06 -13.69
CA VAL A 72 22.53 -18.05 -12.75
C VAL A 72 21.70 -19.35 -12.76
N PRO A 73 22.33 -20.55 -12.78
CA PRO A 73 21.66 -21.84 -12.96
C PRO A 73 21.14 -22.46 -11.66
N ALA A 74 20.32 -23.51 -11.82
CA ALA A 74 19.54 -24.19 -10.79
C ALA A 74 20.22 -25.42 -10.16
N ALA A 75 20.00 -25.63 -8.85
CA ALA A 75 19.97 -26.86 -8.04
C ALA A 75 20.23 -26.44 -6.57
N GLY A 76 19.69 -26.99 -5.49
CA GLY A 76 18.90 -28.17 -5.16
C GLY A 76 18.99 -28.37 -3.63
N GLU A 77 18.04 -29.11 -3.05
CA GLU A 77 17.99 -29.60 -1.66
C GLU A 77 17.50 -28.66 -0.52
N THR A 78 16.49 -29.15 0.18
CA THR A 78 15.71 -28.53 1.27
C THR A 78 16.32 -28.76 2.64
N ALA A 79 16.54 -27.69 3.41
CA ALA A 79 16.61 -27.68 4.87
C ALA A 79 16.09 -26.32 5.40
N ALA A 80 15.41 -26.32 6.54
CA ALA A 80 14.98 -25.08 7.20
C ALA A 80 16.22 -24.21 7.50
N PRO A 81 16.25 -22.91 7.14
CA PRO A 81 17.45 -22.11 7.32
C PRO A 81 17.66 -21.74 8.79
N ALA A 82 18.89 -21.96 9.27
CA ALA A 82 19.39 -21.42 10.53
C ALA A 82 19.48 -19.88 10.50
N GLU A 83 19.58 -19.25 11.68
CA GLU A 83 19.78 -17.81 11.84
C GLU A 83 20.94 -17.30 10.97
N GLY A 84 20.67 -16.26 10.16
CA GLY A 84 21.68 -15.57 9.35
C GLY A 84 21.63 -15.80 7.84
N VAL A 85 20.74 -16.66 7.32
CA VAL A 85 20.54 -16.82 5.87
C VAL A 85 19.45 -15.88 5.37
N THR A 86 19.74 -15.08 4.35
CA THR A 86 18.72 -14.43 3.50
C THR A 86 17.96 -15.53 2.78
N GLY A 87 16.88 -16.02 3.39
CA GLY A 87 16.09 -17.11 2.81
C GLY A 87 15.61 -16.73 1.42
N THR A 88 16.10 -17.42 0.40
CA THR A 88 15.40 -17.53 -0.87
C THR A 88 14.34 -18.61 -0.67
N THR A 89 13.07 -18.28 -0.87
CA THR A 89 12.02 -19.31 -0.83
C THR A 89 11.79 -19.76 -2.25
N ALA A 90 12.03 -21.04 -2.53
CA ALA A 90 11.68 -21.62 -3.82
C ALA A 90 10.17 -21.47 -4.05
N LEU A 91 9.82 -20.81 -5.15
CA LEU A 91 8.43 -20.65 -5.60
C LEU A 91 8.11 -21.74 -6.62
N PRO A 92 6.83 -22.12 -6.78
CA PRO A 92 6.45 -23.16 -7.72
C PRO A 92 6.87 -22.79 -9.15
N ALA A 93 7.45 -23.76 -9.87
CA ALA A 93 7.85 -23.60 -11.26
C ALA A 93 6.63 -23.25 -12.16
N LEU A 94 6.84 -22.36 -13.12
CA LEU A 94 5.84 -21.99 -14.12
C LEU A 94 5.68 -23.07 -15.21
N PRO A 95 4.51 -23.21 -15.84
CA PRO A 95 3.24 -22.53 -15.51
C PRO A 95 2.55 -23.19 -14.31
N VAL A 96 2.11 -22.39 -13.35
CA VAL A 96 1.32 -22.90 -12.22
C VAL A 96 -0.09 -23.18 -12.73
N SER A 97 -0.46 -24.46 -12.86
CA SER A 97 -1.83 -24.83 -13.23
C SER A 97 -2.82 -24.33 -12.16
N ALA A 98 -4.09 -24.11 -12.53
CA ALA A 98 -5.12 -23.75 -11.55
C ALA A 98 -5.20 -24.75 -10.37
N ALA A 99 -4.91 -26.03 -10.63
CA ALA A 99 -4.80 -27.06 -9.62
C ALA A 99 -3.58 -26.87 -8.71
N ALA A 100 -2.41 -26.53 -9.26
CA ALA A 100 -1.21 -26.23 -8.48
C ALA A 100 -1.34 -24.93 -7.67
N LEU A 101 -2.02 -23.91 -8.21
CA LEU A 101 -2.38 -22.71 -7.47
C LEU A 101 -3.35 -23.05 -6.33
N ALA A 102 -4.39 -23.85 -6.59
CA ALA A 102 -5.33 -24.29 -5.57
C ALA A 102 -4.63 -25.13 -4.48
N ALA A 103 -3.68 -26.00 -4.84
CA ALA A 103 -2.87 -26.77 -3.88
C ALA A 103 -1.97 -25.84 -3.04
N ALA A 104 -1.25 -24.90 -3.66
CA ALA A 104 -0.44 -23.91 -2.96
C ALA A 104 -1.28 -23.00 -2.05
N LEU A 105 -2.53 -22.71 -2.42
CA LEU A 105 -3.49 -21.97 -1.59
C LEU A 105 -3.97 -22.80 -0.38
N ARG A 106 -4.11 -24.12 -0.54
CA ARG A 106 -4.54 -25.05 0.53
C ARG A 106 -3.44 -25.34 1.55
N ASP A 107 -2.19 -25.43 1.10
CA ASP A 107 -1.06 -25.84 1.95
C ASP A 107 -0.34 -24.66 2.64
N GLY A 108 -0.97 -23.49 2.73
CA GLY A 108 -0.33 -22.32 3.34
C GLY A 108 0.83 -21.74 2.52
N GLY A 109 0.93 -22.08 1.23
CA GLY A 109 2.03 -21.70 0.35
C GLY A 109 2.30 -20.20 0.22
N SER A 110 3.43 -19.86 -0.39
CA SER A 110 3.91 -18.49 -0.58
C SER A 110 3.20 -17.71 -1.70
N VAL A 111 2.11 -18.25 -2.28
CA VAL A 111 1.39 -17.63 -3.40
C VAL A 111 0.19 -16.83 -2.92
N ALA A 112 -0.01 -15.65 -3.51
CA ALA A 112 -1.13 -14.75 -3.25
C ALA A 112 -2.47 -15.32 -3.74
N ALA A 113 -3.55 -14.98 -3.04
CA ALA A 113 -4.90 -15.25 -3.54
C ALA A 113 -5.24 -14.37 -4.75
N PRO A 114 -6.12 -14.83 -5.67
CA PRO A 114 -6.66 -13.98 -6.74
C PRO A 114 -7.27 -12.69 -6.19
N PHE A 115 -6.99 -11.56 -6.83
CA PHE A 115 -7.65 -10.30 -6.50
C PHE A 115 -9.07 -10.29 -7.07
N SER A 116 -10.02 -9.69 -6.34
CA SER A 116 -11.41 -9.60 -6.80
C SER A 116 -11.94 -8.20 -6.57
N THR A 117 -12.48 -7.62 -7.63
CA THR A 117 -13.14 -6.30 -7.63
C THR A 117 -14.67 -6.42 -7.63
N THR A 118 -15.21 -7.62 -7.42
CA THR A 118 -16.64 -7.91 -7.53
C THR A 118 -17.49 -7.07 -6.57
N ALA A 119 -16.97 -6.79 -5.37
CA ALA A 119 -17.66 -5.97 -4.36
C ALA A 119 -17.59 -4.45 -4.62
N ALA A 120 -16.72 -3.99 -5.54
CA ALA A 120 -16.54 -2.58 -5.84
C ALA A 120 -17.50 -2.10 -6.94
N ILE A 121 -17.89 -0.83 -6.89
CA ILE A 121 -18.69 -0.19 -7.94
C ILE A 121 -17.86 0.09 -9.20
N SER A 122 -18.52 0.34 -10.34
CA SER A 122 -17.84 0.58 -11.62
C SER A 122 -16.84 1.75 -11.57
N LEU A 123 -17.16 2.81 -10.83
CA LEU A 123 -16.27 3.95 -10.66
C LEU A 123 -14.97 3.56 -9.95
N ASP A 124 -15.07 2.82 -8.85
CA ASP A 124 -13.90 2.32 -8.11
C ASP A 124 -13.06 1.38 -8.96
N ARG A 125 -13.69 0.50 -9.74
CA ARG A 125 -12.98 -0.39 -10.67
C ARG A 125 -12.19 0.40 -11.72
N ALA A 126 -12.77 1.48 -12.25
CA ALA A 126 -12.11 2.35 -13.21
C ALA A 126 -10.90 3.07 -12.58
N ARG A 127 -11.06 3.60 -11.36
CA ARG A 127 -9.98 4.25 -10.60
C ARG A 127 -8.85 3.27 -10.27
N ALA A 128 -9.19 2.08 -9.77
CA ALA A 128 -8.21 1.04 -9.47
C ALA A 128 -7.41 0.65 -10.72
N LEU A 129 -8.08 0.51 -11.87
CA LEU A 129 -7.42 0.25 -13.14
C LEU A 129 -6.47 1.38 -13.54
N GLU A 130 -6.90 2.63 -13.43
CA GLU A 130 -6.08 3.81 -13.76
C GLU A 130 -4.83 3.91 -12.87
N CYS A 131 -5.00 3.81 -11.55
CA CYS A 131 -3.90 3.88 -10.59
C CYS A 131 -2.91 2.73 -10.76
N LEU A 132 -3.40 1.50 -10.93
CA LEU A 132 -2.54 0.34 -11.16
C LEU A 132 -1.78 0.45 -12.49
N THR A 133 -2.45 0.94 -13.53
CA THR A 133 -1.82 1.19 -14.84
C THR A 133 -0.70 2.22 -14.72
N ALA A 134 -0.96 3.34 -14.04
CA ALA A 134 0.04 4.39 -13.83
C ALA A 134 1.27 3.82 -13.09
N ALA A 135 1.05 3.09 -12.01
CA ALA A 135 2.14 2.48 -11.24
C ALA A 135 2.97 1.51 -12.09
N ILE A 136 2.33 0.59 -12.83
CA ILE A 136 3.05 -0.35 -13.70
C ILE A 136 3.83 0.39 -14.78
N TYR A 137 3.25 1.45 -15.37
CA TYR A 137 3.91 2.24 -16.40
C TYR A 137 5.18 2.91 -15.86
N TYR A 138 5.07 3.65 -14.75
CA TYR A 138 6.21 4.40 -14.24
C TYR A 138 7.29 3.53 -13.60
N GLU A 139 6.92 2.35 -13.06
CA GLU A 139 7.87 1.45 -12.39
C GLU A 139 8.45 0.38 -13.30
N ALA A 140 7.72 -0.03 -14.35
CA ALA A 140 8.05 -1.22 -15.12
C ALA A 140 7.73 -1.11 -16.63
N ALA A 141 7.55 0.09 -17.19
CA ALA A 141 7.31 0.23 -18.62
C ALA A 141 8.41 -0.39 -19.48
N SER A 142 9.68 -0.28 -19.09
CA SER A 142 10.83 -0.87 -19.78
C SER A 142 11.06 -2.35 -19.46
N GLU A 143 10.37 -2.89 -18.47
CA GLU A 143 10.52 -4.29 -18.08
C GLU A 143 9.73 -5.22 -19.02
N SER A 144 10.04 -6.51 -18.91
CA SER A 144 9.28 -7.57 -19.57
C SER A 144 7.84 -7.65 -19.07
N ASP A 145 6.98 -8.39 -19.79
CA ASP A 145 5.61 -8.67 -19.35
C ASP A 145 5.55 -9.33 -17.96
N ALA A 146 6.55 -10.15 -17.63
CA ALA A 146 6.74 -10.72 -16.30
C ALA A 146 7.02 -9.65 -15.24
N GLY A 147 7.88 -8.66 -15.54
CA GLY A 147 8.17 -7.55 -14.64
C GLY A 147 6.95 -6.66 -14.37
N GLN A 148 6.13 -6.39 -15.40
CA GLN A 148 4.88 -5.64 -15.24
C GLN A 148 3.86 -6.40 -14.37
N SER A 149 3.71 -7.71 -14.61
CA SER A 149 2.86 -8.58 -13.79
C SER A 149 3.35 -8.67 -12.34
N ALA A 150 4.66 -8.70 -12.12
CA ALA A 150 5.29 -8.76 -10.80
C ALA A 150 5.01 -7.49 -9.97
N VAL A 151 5.20 -6.30 -10.55
CA VAL A 151 4.88 -5.02 -9.89
C VAL A 151 3.38 -4.94 -9.58
N ALA A 152 2.52 -5.32 -10.54
CA ALA A 152 1.08 -5.36 -10.32
C ALA A 152 0.71 -6.24 -9.11
N GLN A 153 1.32 -7.43 -9.02
CA GLN A 153 1.06 -8.37 -7.94
C GLN A 153 1.47 -7.82 -6.57
N VAL A 154 2.60 -7.11 -6.47
CA VAL A 154 3.04 -6.47 -5.22
C VAL A 154 2.06 -5.40 -4.75
N ILE A 155 1.57 -4.55 -5.67
CA ILE A 155 0.61 -3.50 -5.33
C ILE A 155 -0.69 -4.11 -4.79
N LEU A 156 -1.19 -5.17 -5.44
CA LEU A 156 -2.40 -5.88 -4.99
C LEU A 156 -2.16 -6.67 -3.69
N ASN A 157 -0.94 -7.15 -3.45
CA ASN A 157 -0.54 -7.73 -2.17
C ASN A 157 -0.61 -6.69 -1.05
N ARG A 158 -0.07 -5.48 -1.27
CA ARG A 158 -0.17 -4.36 -0.33
C ARG A 158 -1.62 -4.01 -0.02
N ALA A 159 -2.47 -3.86 -1.04
CA ALA A 159 -3.89 -3.53 -0.84
C ALA A 159 -4.64 -4.55 0.06
N ARG A 160 -4.17 -5.81 0.10
CA ARG A 160 -4.72 -6.88 0.95
C ARG A 160 -4.05 -7.04 2.31
N HIS A 161 -2.93 -6.36 2.53
CA HIS A 161 -2.13 -6.48 3.74
C HIS A 161 -2.47 -5.38 4.74
N ALA A 162 -2.53 -5.71 6.03
CA ALA A 162 -3.03 -4.78 7.05
C ALA A 162 -2.16 -3.51 7.23
N ALA A 163 -0.86 -3.62 6.95
CA ALA A 163 0.11 -2.53 7.09
C ALA A 163 0.00 -1.41 6.04
N PHE A 164 -0.72 -1.65 4.94
CA PHE A 164 -0.82 -0.70 3.84
C PHE A 164 -2.25 -0.19 3.69
N PRO A 165 -2.49 0.87 2.89
CA PRO A 165 -3.82 1.31 2.52
C PRO A 165 -4.66 0.17 1.90
N ALA A 166 -5.99 0.24 2.09
CA ALA A 166 -6.92 -0.81 1.67
C ALA A 166 -7.32 -0.77 0.19
N THR A 167 -6.87 0.25 -0.53
CA THR A 167 -7.29 0.57 -1.91
C THR A 167 -6.09 0.67 -2.82
N VAL A 168 -6.29 0.43 -4.12
CA VAL A 168 -5.20 0.38 -5.09
C VAL A 168 -4.58 1.77 -5.27
N CYS A 169 -5.40 2.79 -5.49
CA CYS A 169 -4.94 4.18 -5.57
C CYS A 169 -4.33 4.62 -4.24
N GLY A 170 -4.90 4.21 -3.10
CA GLY A 170 -4.34 4.50 -1.78
C GLY A 170 -2.92 3.96 -1.61
N VAL A 171 -2.62 2.77 -2.11
CA VAL A 171 -1.27 2.19 -2.12
C VAL A 171 -0.35 2.94 -3.09
N VAL A 172 -0.83 3.23 -4.30
CA VAL A 172 -0.03 3.86 -5.37
C VAL A 172 0.38 5.29 -5.01
N TYR A 173 -0.48 6.04 -4.34
CA TYR A 173 -0.21 7.43 -3.95
C TYR A 173 0.10 7.58 -2.46
N GLN A 174 0.37 6.48 -1.75
CA GLN A 174 0.72 6.51 -0.34
C GLN A 174 1.92 7.43 -0.09
N GLY A 175 1.76 8.36 0.86
CA GLY A 175 2.81 9.29 1.27
C GLY A 175 2.88 10.57 0.43
N SER A 176 2.19 10.66 -0.71
CA SER A 176 2.18 11.88 -1.54
C SER A 176 1.64 13.11 -0.80
N GLU A 177 0.85 12.90 0.24
CA GLU A 177 0.36 13.93 1.15
C GLU A 177 1.38 14.41 2.20
N HIS A 178 2.55 13.77 2.31
CA HIS A 178 3.66 14.10 3.22
C HIS A 178 5.00 14.25 2.48
N ALA A 179 6.12 14.35 3.21
CA ALA A 179 7.45 14.63 2.67
C ALA A 179 8.03 13.51 1.78
N GLY A 180 7.39 12.34 1.70
CA GLY A 180 7.88 11.19 0.95
C GLY A 180 6.82 10.39 0.20
N CYS A 181 7.08 10.03 -1.06
CA CYS A 181 6.21 9.16 -1.84
C CYS A 181 6.68 7.70 -1.81
N GLN A 182 5.73 6.77 -1.67
CA GLN A 182 5.99 5.34 -1.84
C GLN A 182 6.47 4.99 -3.25
N PHE A 183 5.92 5.64 -4.27
CA PHE A 183 6.36 5.51 -5.65
C PHE A 183 6.88 6.88 -6.11
N SER A 184 8.13 6.96 -6.54
CA SER A 184 8.79 8.25 -6.78
C SER A 184 8.06 9.10 -7.82
N PHE A 185 7.43 8.46 -8.82
CA PHE A 185 6.71 9.13 -9.89
C PHE A 185 5.56 10.02 -9.41
N ALA A 186 5.01 9.74 -8.21
CA ALA A 186 3.95 10.53 -7.61
C ALA A 186 4.45 11.86 -7.04
N CYS A 187 5.75 11.99 -6.75
CA CYS A 187 6.36 13.20 -6.19
C CYS A 187 7.34 13.89 -7.17
N ASP A 188 7.95 13.17 -8.11
CA ASP A 188 9.04 13.68 -8.95
C ASP A 188 8.58 14.46 -10.22
N GLY A 189 7.27 14.65 -10.37
CA GLY A 189 6.67 15.34 -11.52
C GLY A 189 6.64 14.51 -12.81
N ALA A 190 6.98 13.22 -12.80
CA ALA A 190 6.90 12.34 -13.98
C ALA A 190 5.50 12.27 -14.59
N MET A 191 4.46 12.44 -13.76
CA MET A 191 3.06 12.47 -14.19
C MET A 191 2.70 13.67 -15.07
N ALA A 192 3.50 14.74 -15.08
CA ALA A 192 3.27 15.89 -15.95
C ALA A 192 3.60 15.59 -17.43
N ARG A 193 4.33 14.50 -17.69
CA ARG A 193 4.76 14.08 -19.03
C ARG A 193 3.70 13.17 -19.65
N VAL A 194 3.41 13.37 -20.94
CA VAL A 194 2.46 12.52 -21.67
C VAL A 194 3.05 11.12 -21.84
N PRO A 195 2.39 10.05 -21.33
CA PRO A 195 2.87 8.69 -21.48
C PRO A 195 2.88 8.23 -22.94
N THR A 196 3.81 7.33 -23.27
CA THR A 196 3.80 6.69 -24.60
C THR A 196 2.59 5.76 -24.70
N ARG A 197 1.78 5.91 -25.76
CA ARG A 197 0.54 5.13 -25.92
C ARG A 197 0.79 3.62 -25.90
N ALA A 198 1.87 3.16 -26.54
CA ALA A 198 2.19 1.75 -26.64
C ALA A 198 2.50 1.12 -25.26
N ALA A 199 3.41 1.72 -24.49
CA ALA A 199 3.76 1.19 -23.17
C ALA A 199 2.63 1.38 -22.15
N TRP A 200 1.87 2.48 -22.24
CA TRP A 200 0.67 2.66 -21.42
C TRP A 200 -0.37 1.57 -21.68
N SER A 201 -0.64 1.25 -22.95
CA SER A 201 -1.57 0.17 -23.30
C SER A 201 -1.11 -1.19 -22.77
N ARG A 202 0.21 -1.43 -22.75
CA ARG A 202 0.79 -2.67 -22.23
C ARG A 202 0.62 -2.75 -20.71
N ALA A 203 0.95 -1.67 -19.99
CA ALA A 203 0.71 -1.56 -18.56
C ALA A 203 -0.77 -1.76 -18.21
N ALA A 204 -1.68 -1.15 -18.99
CA ALA A 204 -3.12 -1.25 -18.77
C ALA A 204 -3.64 -2.69 -18.94
N ARG A 205 -3.10 -3.46 -19.88
CA ARG A 205 -3.44 -4.90 -20.03
C ARG A 205 -3.04 -5.70 -18.80
N HIS A 206 -1.83 -5.51 -18.30
CA HIS A 206 -1.35 -6.20 -17.08
C HIS A 206 -2.15 -5.80 -15.84
N ALA A 207 -2.47 -4.50 -15.70
CA ALA A 207 -3.36 -4.01 -14.65
C ALA A 207 -4.75 -4.68 -14.70
N ALA A 208 -5.36 -4.72 -15.89
CA ALA A 208 -6.67 -5.32 -16.10
C ALA A 208 -6.67 -6.82 -15.79
N MET A 209 -5.65 -7.57 -16.24
CA MET A 209 -5.51 -8.99 -15.92
C MET A 209 -5.38 -9.23 -14.42
N ALA A 210 -4.53 -8.47 -13.74
CA ALA A 210 -4.32 -8.60 -12.30
C ALA A 210 -5.60 -8.28 -11.49
N LEU A 211 -6.32 -7.22 -11.86
CA LEU A 211 -7.61 -6.86 -11.24
C LEU A 211 -8.74 -7.86 -11.54
N ALA A 212 -8.64 -8.60 -12.65
CA ALA A 212 -9.52 -9.71 -13.00
C ALA A 212 -9.14 -11.03 -12.29
N GLY A 213 -8.10 -11.02 -11.44
CA GLY A 213 -7.72 -12.16 -10.61
C GLY A 213 -6.55 -12.99 -11.15
N TYR A 214 -5.87 -12.54 -12.21
CA TYR A 214 -4.59 -13.15 -12.60
C TYR A 214 -3.57 -13.00 -11.47
N VAL A 215 -2.91 -14.11 -11.12
CA VAL A 215 -1.89 -14.14 -10.06
C VAL A 215 -0.53 -14.43 -10.69
N TYR A 216 0.40 -13.50 -10.53
CA TYR A 216 1.80 -13.74 -10.89
C TYR A 216 2.50 -14.48 -9.75
N ALA A 217 2.44 -15.81 -9.80
CA ALA A 217 2.92 -16.68 -8.72
C ALA A 217 4.40 -16.49 -8.32
N PRO A 218 5.36 -16.17 -9.22
CA PRO A 218 6.76 -16.09 -8.86
C PRO A 218 7.08 -15.05 -7.78
N VAL A 219 6.42 -13.90 -7.73
CA VAL A 219 6.68 -12.95 -6.62
C VAL A 219 5.94 -13.31 -5.32
N GLY A 220 5.06 -14.30 -5.35
CA GLY A 220 4.36 -14.81 -4.18
C GLY A 220 3.65 -13.71 -3.37
N LEU A 221 3.98 -13.65 -2.08
CA LEU A 221 3.49 -12.66 -1.11
C LEU A 221 4.41 -11.44 -0.95
N ALA A 222 5.23 -11.13 -1.96
CA ALA A 222 6.07 -9.94 -1.91
C ALA A 222 5.24 -8.67 -1.72
N THR A 223 5.72 -7.82 -0.82
CA THR A 223 5.16 -6.48 -0.55
C THR A 223 6.20 -5.40 -0.82
N HIS A 224 7.44 -5.78 -1.16
CA HIS A 224 8.57 -4.89 -1.33
C HIS A 224 9.36 -5.32 -2.56
N TYR A 225 9.95 -4.37 -3.26
CA TYR A 225 10.96 -4.65 -4.26
C TYR A 225 11.96 -3.50 -4.32
N HIS A 226 13.13 -3.75 -4.86
CA HIS A 226 14.11 -2.73 -5.20
C HIS A 226 14.84 -3.14 -6.48
N THR A 227 15.46 -2.19 -7.16
CA THR A 227 16.34 -2.51 -8.29
C THR A 227 17.70 -2.96 -7.79
N TYR A 228 18.45 -3.70 -8.60
CA TYR A 228 19.85 -4.00 -8.30
C TYR A 228 20.75 -2.74 -8.16
N ALA A 229 20.29 -1.57 -8.63
CA ALA A 229 21.06 -0.33 -8.58
C ALA A 229 21.12 0.28 -7.16
N VAL A 230 20.28 -0.18 -6.24
CA VAL A 230 20.23 0.30 -4.86
C VAL A 230 20.29 -0.87 -3.88
N THR A 231 20.77 -0.63 -2.67
CA THR A 231 20.79 -1.66 -1.60
C THR A 231 20.20 -1.07 -0.33
N PRO A 232 18.86 -1.12 -0.19
CA PRO A 232 18.21 -0.55 0.97
C PRO A 232 18.56 -1.30 2.25
N ALA A 233 18.75 -0.59 3.37
CA ALA A 233 19.13 -1.19 4.65
C ALA A 233 18.17 -2.29 5.14
N TRP A 234 16.87 -2.15 4.82
CA TRP A 234 15.83 -3.10 5.19
C TRP A 234 15.91 -4.44 4.43
N ASN A 235 16.64 -4.54 3.31
CA ASN A 235 16.63 -5.77 2.50
C ASN A 235 17.11 -7.00 3.29
N ARG A 236 18.07 -6.82 4.21
CA ARG A 236 18.64 -7.86 5.08
C ARG A 236 17.63 -8.36 6.12
N ALA A 237 16.68 -7.51 6.49
CA ALA A 237 15.63 -7.86 7.43
C ALA A 237 14.50 -8.68 6.78
N MET A 238 14.46 -8.76 5.44
CA MET A 238 13.39 -9.40 4.67
C MET A 238 13.84 -10.72 4.03
N VAL A 239 12.87 -11.46 3.50
CA VAL A 239 13.07 -12.71 2.74
C VAL A 239 12.97 -12.39 1.26
N MET A 240 14.01 -12.69 0.49
CA MET A 240 13.96 -12.53 -0.96
C MET A 240 13.06 -13.62 -1.54
N THR A 241 12.05 -13.19 -2.28
CA THR A 241 11.11 -14.08 -2.98
C THR A 241 11.65 -14.45 -4.35
N ASP A 242 11.89 -13.46 -5.21
CA ASP A 242 12.26 -13.70 -6.61
C ASP A 242 13.03 -12.52 -7.18
N VAL A 243 13.65 -12.72 -8.35
CA VAL A 243 14.28 -11.68 -9.16
C VAL A 243 13.65 -11.70 -10.54
N VAL A 244 12.98 -10.61 -10.91
CA VAL A 244 12.29 -10.48 -12.20
C VAL A 244 12.80 -9.23 -12.90
N GLY A 245 13.51 -9.44 -14.01
CA GLY A 245 14.15 -8.34 -14.73
C GLY A 245 15.13 -7.60 -13.83
N ALA A 246 14.97 -6.28 -13.70
CA ALA A 246 15.84 -5.45 -12.85
C ALA A 246 15.46 -5.47 -11.35
N HIS A 247 14.36 -6.13 -10.98
CA HIS A 247 13.76 -6.01 -9.65
C HIS A 247 13.95 -7.25 -8.78
N LEU A 248 14.35 -7.02 -7.53
CA LEU A 248 14.46 -8.04 -6.49
C LEU A 248 13.27 -7.89 -5.52
N PHE A 249 12.44 -8.91 -5.44
CA PHE A 249 11.19 -8.92 -4.69
C PHE A 249 11.36 -9.53 -3.30
N HIS A 250 10.73 -8.93 -2.30
CA HIS A 250 10.89 -9.30 -0.89
C HIS A 250 9.55 -9.36 -0.16
N ARG A 251 9.49 -10.25 0.83
CA ARG A 251 8.41 -10.35 1.81
C ARG A 251 8.96 -10.30 3.24
N TRP A 252 8.10 -9.97 4.20
CA TRP A 252 8.48 -9.95 5.61
C TRP A 252 8.79 -11.36 6.14
N LYS A 253 9.54 -11.41 7.25
CA LYS A 253 9.77 -12.63 8.02
C LYS A 253 8.58 -12.89 8.97
N GLY A 254 8.41 -14.13 9.40
CA GLY A 254 7.38 -14.50 10.37
C GLY A 254 5.95 -14.32 9.88
N PHE A 255 5.01 -14.09 10.80
CA PHE A 255 3.56 -14.03 10.55
C PHE A 255 3.19 -13.11 9.38
N TRP A 256 3.79 -11.93 9.33
CA TRP A 256 3.46 -10.92 8.34
C TRP A 256 3.91 -11.26 6.90
N GLY A 257 4.83 -12.21 6.74
CA GLY A 257 5.18 -12.78 5.44
C GLY A 257 4.30 -13.94 4.99
N THR A 258 3.34 -14.36 5.83
CA THR A 258 2.45 -15.49 5.55
C THR A 258 1.12 -15.02 4.99
N ARG A 259 0.40 -15.92 4.32
CA ARG A 259 -0.92 -15.63 3.73
C ARG A 259 -1.94 -15.10 4.75
N ALA A 260 -1.82 -15.51 6.01
CA ALA A 260 -2.73 -15.07 7.08
C ALA A 260 -2.73 -13.54 7.27
N ALA A 261 -1.62 -12.86 6.96
CA ALA A 261 -1.51 -11.41 7.03
C ALA A 261 -2.21 -10.67 5.87
N PHE A 262 -2.56 -11.38 4.79
CA PHE A 262 -3.21 -10.85 3.58
C PHE A 262 -4.72 -11.11 3.57
N ALA A 263 -5.34 -11.04 4.74
CA ALA A 263 -6.75 -11.39 4.93
C ALA A 263 -7.75 -10.29 4.49
N ARG A 264 -7.28 -9.09 4.14
CA ARG A 264 -8.17 -7.98 3.78
C ARG A 264 -8.79 -8.23 2.41
N SER A 265 -10.12 -8.20 2.36
CA SER A 265 -10.88 -8.21 1.10
C SER A 265 -11.01 -6.80 0.54
N TYR A 266 -10.82 -6.65 -0.76
CA TYR A 266 -11.02 -5.38 -1.44
C TYR A 266 -12.51 -5.02 -1.54
N ARG A 267 -12.88 -3.82 -1.07
CA ARG A 267 -14.28 -3.35 -1.02
C ARG A 267 -14.56 -2.11 -1.87
N GLY A 268 -13.59 -1.64 -2.66
CA GLY A 268 -13.68 -0.34 -3.35
C GLY A 268 -13.33 0.82 -2.42
N GLY A 269 -13.93 1.99 -2.66
CA GLY A 269 -13.60 3.24 -1.97
C GLY A 269 -12.32 3.89 -2.50
N GLU A 270 -12.07 3.79 -3.80
CA GLU A 270 -10.83 4.30 -4.39
C GLU A 270 -10.79 5.84 -4.28
N PRO A 271 -9.72 6.44 -3.72
CA PRO A 271 -9.51 7.87 -3.81
C PRO A 271 -9.38 8.31 -5.27
N VAL A 272 -9.50 9.62 -5.50
CA VAL A 272 -9.29 10.19 -6.84
C VAL A 272 -7.88 9.85 -7.30
N PRO A 273 -7.68 9.29 -8.51
CA PRO A 273 -6.35 9.01 -9.04
C PRO A 273 -5.49 10.28 -9.08
N GLY A 274 -4.28 10.17 -8.54
CA GLY A 274 -3.29 11.23 -8.53
C GLY A 274 -2.68 11.42 -7.13
N PRO A 275 -1.58 12.17 -7.02
CA PRO A 275 -1.01 12.56 -5.75
C PRO A 275 -2.08 13.24 -4.88
N HIS A 276 -2.22 12.79 -3.64
CA HIS A 276 -3.19 13.35 -2.73
C HIS A 276 -2.76 14.77 -2.34
N LEU A 277 -3.69 15.72 -2.40
CA LEU A 277 -3.41 17.10 -2.00
C LEU A 277 -2.92 17.14 -0.57
N ARG A 278 -1.76 17.75 -0.34
CA ARG A 278 -1.33 18.13 1.00
C ARG A 278 -2.35 19.10 1.56
N LEU A 279 -3.18 18.64 2.49
CA LEU A 279 -3.90 19.57 3.36
C LEU A 279 -2.84 20.19 4.27
N THR A 280 -2.23 21.30 3.85
CA THR A 280 -1.54 22.17 4.81
C THR A 280 -2.58 22.49 5.88
N ALA A 281 -2.35 22.03 7.11
CA ALA A 281 -3.15 22.47 8.23
C ALA A 281 -3.24 24.00 8.16
N PRO A 282 -4.43 24.61 8.32
CA PRO A 282 -4.49 26.06 8.39
C PRO A 282 -3.47 26.52 9.44
N PRO A 283 -2.73 27.61 9.20
CA PRO A 283 -1.81 28.11 10.21
C PRO A 283 -2.59 28.19 11.52
N VAL A 284 -2.09 27.49 12.54
CA VAL A 284 -2.66 27.59 13.89
C VAL A 284 -2.64 29.08 14.19
N ALA A 285 -3.81 29.71 14.18
CA ALA A 285 -3.92 31.09 14.57
C ALA A 285 -3.30 31.17 15.97
N PRO A 286 -2.33 32.08 16.21
CA PRO A 286 -1.86 32.27 17.57
C PRO A 286 -3.09 32.49 18.47
N PRO A 287 -3.09 31.94 19.69
CA PRO A 287 -4.18 32.21 20.62
C PRO A 287 -4.38 33.73 20.68
N PRO A 288 -5.63 34.23 20.68
CA PRO A 288 -5.85 35.66 20.70
C PRO A 288 -5.16 36.23 21.94
N GLU A 289 -4.09 37.00 21.74
CA GLU A 289 -3.59 37.86 22.80
C GLU A 289 -4.72 38.84 23.12
N LEU A 290 -5.24 38.72 24.34
CA LEU A 290 -6.17 39.70 24.91
C LEU A 290 -5.45 41.04 24.87
N ILE A 291 -5.82 41.90 23.91
CA ILE A 291 -5.41 43.29 23.87
C ILE A 291 -5.97 43.90 25.15
N ALA A 292 -5.11 44.09 26.16
CA ALA A 292 -5.44 44.89 27.32
C ALA A 292 -5.83 46.27 26.81
N ALA A 293 -7.03 46.72 27.16
CA ALA A 293 -7.55 48.02 26.76
C ALA A 293 -6.58 49.11 27.24
N ALA A 294 -5.79 49.65 26.31
CA ALA A 294 -4.99 50.83 26.57
C ALA A 294 -5.97 52.00 26.75
N ALA A 295 -5.91 52.62 27.93
CA ALA A 295 -6.70 53.80 28.25
C ALA A 295 -6.40 54.92 27.23
N PRO A 296 -7.42 55.68 26.78
CA PRO A 296 -7.21 56.73 25.79
C PRO A 296 -6.41 57.88 26.41
N LEU A 297 -5.26 58.19 25.80
CA LEU A 297 -4.51 59.41 26.08
C LEU A 297 -5.25 60.63 25.50
N PRO A 298 -5.20 61.80 26.16
CA PRO A 298 -5.89 63.00 25.69
C PRO A 298 -5.24 63.56 24.41
N VAL A 299 -6.09 63.86 23.43
CA VAL A 299 -5.74 64.45 22.13
C VAL A 299 -5.44 65.94 22.31
N ALA A 300 -4.25 66.38 21.90
CA ALA A 300 -3.92 67.80 21.77
C ALA A 300 -4.44 68.36 20.42
N PRO A 301 -4.91 69.63 20.35
CA PRO A 301 -5.46 70.19 19.11
C PRO A 301 -4.39 70.41 18.04
N GLY A 302 -4.70 69.98 16.81
CA GLY A 302 -3.82 70.09 15.64
C GLY A 302 -3.62 71.52 15.14
N THR A 303 -2.39 71.81 14.70
CA THR A 303 -2.02 73.02 13.95
C THR A 303 -2.29 72.79 12.45
N PRO A 304 -2.63 73.83 11.65
CA PRO A 304 -3.02 73.66 10.26
C PRO A 304 -1.87 73.19 9.35
N GLU A 305 -2.23 72.33 8.41
CA GLU A 305 -1.37 71.68 7.42
C GLU A 305 -0.98 72.63 6.27
N THR A 306 0.32 72.71 5.98
CA THR A 306 0.86 73.46 4.82
C THR A 306 1.11 72.48 3.66
N PRO A 307 0.83 72.84 2.38
CA PRO A 307 0.83 71.87 1.27
C PRO A 307 2.19 71.24 0.95
N GLN A 308 2.11 69.94 0.66
CA GLN A 308 3.19 69.00 0.34
C GLN A 308 3.91 69.29 -1.00
N PRO A 309 5.25 69.30 -1.05
CA PRO A 309 5.99 69.15 -2.30
C PRO A 309 6.09 67.67 -2.70
N ALA A 310 5.89 67.40 -3.99
CA ALA A 310 6.00 66.07 -4.59
C ALA A 310 7.40 65.45 -4.38
N ALA A 311 7.44 64.23 -3.86
CA ALA A 311 8.68 63.46 -3.68
C ALA A 311 8.90 62.49 -4.85
N SER A 312 10.12 62.52 -5.35
CA SER A 312 10.73 61.78 -6.46
C SER A 312 10.69 60.25 -6.31
N PRO A 313 10.79 59.48 -7.41
CA PRO A 313 10.72 58.02 -7.37
C PRO A 313 11.93 57.40 -6.65
N THR A 314 11.63 56.51 -5.70
CA THR A 314 12.62 55.65 -5.03
C THR A 314 13.12 54.54 -5.97
N PRO A 315 14.42 54.18 -5.89
CA PRO A 315 15.04 53.24 -6.81
C PRO A 315 14.68 51.78 -6.50
N ASP A 316 14.55 51.03 -7.59
CA ASP A 316 14.28 49.61 -7.73
C ASP A 316 15.28 48.75 -6.92
N MET A 317 14.79 48.02 -5.90
CA MET A 317 15.60 47.04 -5.16
C MET A 317 15.35 45.64 -5.71
N LEU A 318 15.88 45.37 -6.91
CA LEU A 318 16.12 44.02 -7.39
C LEU A 318 17.45 43.50 -6.81
N PRO A 319 17.52 42.25 -6.32
CA PRO A 319 18.80 41.65 -5.93
C PRO A 319 19.72 41.52 -7.15
N PRO A 320 21.04 41.73 -6.99
CA PRO A 320 21.96 41.69 -8.12
C PRO A 320 22.02 40.30 -8.74
N ALA A 321 22.10 40.26 -10.08
CA ALA A 321 22.28 39.04 -10.85
C ALA A 321 23.54 38.28 -10.41
N ALA A 322 23.45 36.95 -10.34
CA ALA A 322 24.55 36.08 -9.98
C ALA A 322 25.72 36.21 -10.97
N THR A 323 26.89 36.61 -10.46
CA THR A 323 28.12 36.69 -11.27
C THR A 323 28.62 35.28 -11.60
N VAL A 324 28.54 34.91 -12.88
CA VAL A 324 29.11 33.67 -13.41
C VAL A 324 30.64 33.76 -13.31
N LEU A 325 31.28 32.84 -12.56
CA LEU A 325 32.75 32.73 -12.53
C LEU A 325 33.30 32.45 -13.94
N ASP A 326 34.38 33.14 -14.34
CA ASP A 326 34.96 33.11 -15.69
C ASP A 326 35.32 31.71 -16.21
N LYS A 327 35.55 30.72 -15.34
CA LYS A 327 35.81 29.34 -15.73
C LYS A 327 34.62 28.62 -16.40
N TRP A 328 33.44 29.24 -16.42
CA TRP A 328 32.20 28.62 -16.92
C TRP A 328 31.57 29.31 -18.14
N LYS A 329 32.22 30.32 -18.72
CA LYS A 329 31.65 31.11 -19.83
C LYS A 329 31.48 30.35 -21.15
N ASP A 330 32.14 29.21 -21.35
CA ASP A 330 32.15 28.50 -22.65
C ASP A 330 31.59 27.07 -22.64
N SER A 331 30.97 26.61 -21.54
CA SER A 331 30.53 25.20 -21.46
C SER A 331 29.14 24.89 -22.03
N GLY A 332 28.40 25.90 -22.50
CA GLY A 332 27.17 25.70 -23.29
C GLY A 332 26.08 24.81 -22.67
N LYS A 333 26.09 24.59 -21.35
CA LYS A 333 25.10 23.76 -20.65
C LYS A 333 24.21 24.62 -19.76
N PRO A 334 22.90 24.73 -20.05
CA PRO A 334 21.96 25.29 -19.09
C PRO A 334 21.77 24.31 -17.92
N LEU A 335 21.80 24.85 -16.71
CA LEU A 335 21.49 24.10 -15.48
C LEU A 335 19.98 24.09 -15.25
N PHE A 336 19.42 22.89 -15.19
CA PHE A 336 18.38 22.49 -14.25
C PHE A 336 18.90 21.27 -13.49
#